data_AF-A0A1M3QW98-F1
#
_entry.id   AF-A0A1M3QW98-F1
#
_cell.length_a   1.000
_cell.length_b   1.000
_cell.length_c   1.000
_cell.angle_alpha   90.00
_cell.angle_beta   90.00
_cell.angle_gamma   90.00
#
_symmetry.space_group_name_H-M   'P 1'
#
loop_
_entity.id
_entity.type
_entity.pdbx_description
1 polymer ?
#
loop_
_entity_poly.entity_id
_entity_poly.type
_entity_poly.pdbx_seq_one_letter_code
_entity_poly.pdbx_strand_id
1 'polypeptide(L)'
;MKHIFLIVLTIVIILTGIFLPFIHGDYDHFAVGLSYIFQFGVFSSLLLVPTGLIWLILNITNRQNKQTVKYPLYLKRATFVIAIIITLASALGAFASDNRFSAIAILGIGLCLFLIRRRINLLPIPNSIIPYYLIIIPLTVVSIRLAYFEKTKEKSTDFVIKQSEQLIADIEGYKNTNGHYPPSLLSTIEDYHTGVSGIPKFYYELKGNAYNLYFVQTSNMLGTEEIVMYNKLDEQEMTVHNQDLLRIPYDNIIHGHHKVQQLPQGHWKIFYFD
;
A
#
# COMPACT_ATOMS: atom_id res chain seq x y z
N MET A 1 -30.68 -5.88 10.14
CA MET A 1 -30.27 -5.09 8.96
C MET A 1 -29.19 -4.05 9.26
N LYS A 2 -29.35 -3.16 10.26
CA LYS A 2 -28.35 -2.12 10.61
C LYS A 2 -26.90 -2.62 10.71
N HIS A 3 -26.67 -3.76 11.38
CA HIS A 3 -25.32 -4.29 11.56
C HIS A 3 -24.67 -4.85 10.29
N ILE A 4 -25.46 -5.47 9.41
CA ILE A 4 -24.97 -5.96 8.12
C ILE A 4 -24.53 -4.78 7.26
N PHE A 5 -25.36 -3.73 7.21
CA PHE A 5 -25.03 -2.49 6.51
C PHE A 5 -23.71 -1.89 7.03
N LEU A 6 -23.51 -1.83 8.36
CA LEU A 6 -22.26 -1.31 8.95
C LEU A 6 -21.04 -2.15 8.59
N ILE A 7 -21.15 -3.48 8.60
CA ILE A 7 -20.06 -4.38 8.17
C ILE A 7 -19.70 -4.10 6.71
N VAL A 8 -20.69 -4.09 5.83
CA VAL A 8 -20.49 -3.83 4.39
C VAL A 8 -19.87 -2.46 4.16
N LEU A 9 -20.41 -1.41 4.80
CA LEU A 9 -19.88 -0.06 4.70
C LEU A 9 -18.41 0.02 5.15
N THR A 10 -18.07 -0.65 6.24
CA THR A 10 -16.69 -0.67 6.77
C THR A 10 -15.75 -1.37 5.78
N ILE A 11 -16.17 -2.51 5.22
CA ILE A 11 -15.42 -3.24 4.19
C ILE A 11 -15.18 -2.33 2.97
N VAL A 12 -16.23 -1.67 2.47
CA VAL A 12 -16.13 -0.76 1.31
C VAL A 12 -15.15 0.37 1.58
N ILE A 13 -15.27 1.07 2.72
CA ILE A 13 -14.36 2.19 3.07
C ILE A 13 -12.89 1.73 3.09
N ILE A 14 -12.62 0.59 3.75
CA ILE A 14 -11.26 0.06 3.85
C ILE A 14 -10.73 -0.32 2.46
N LEU A 15 -11.54 -1.01 1.64
CA LEU A 15 -11.13 -1.40 0.30
C LEU A 15 -10.88 -0.19 -0.60
N THR A 16 -11.75 0.82 -0.56
CA THR A 16 -11.54 2.07 -1.29
C THR A 16 -10.22 2.71 -0.89
N GLY A 17 -9.89 2.74 0.40
CA GLY A 17 -8.62 3.28 0.88
C GLY A 17 -7.40 2.46 0.43
N ILE A 18 -7.48 1.12 0.44
CA ILE A 18 -6.40 0.24 -0.07
C ILE A 18 -6.13 0.49 -1.55
N PHE A 19 -7.18 0.59 -2.36
CA PHE A 19 -7.06 0.67 -3.81
C PHE A 19 -6.96 2.11 -4.35
N LEU A 20 -7.05 3.12 -3.49
CA LEU A 20 -6.99 4.54 -3.84
C LEU A 20 -5.75 4.92 -4.70
N PRO A 21 -4.52 4.40 -4.44
CA PRO A 21 -3.35 4.74 -5.24
C PRO A 21 -3.40 4.24 -6.68
N PHE A 22 -4.28 3.28 -7.01
CA PHE A 22 -4.40 2.74 -8.37
C PHE A 22 -5.48 3.43 -9.20
N ILE A 23 -6.12 4.46 -8.65
CA ILE A 23 -7.14 5.24 -9.36
C ILE A 23 -6.44 6.24 -10.29
N HIS A 24 -7.05 6.49 -11.44
CA HIS A 24 -6.56 7.51 -12.36
C HIS A 24 -6.71 8.91 -11.77
N GLY A 25 -5.68 9.72 -11.92
CA GLY A 25 -5.62 11.08 -11.42
C GLY A 25 -4.18 11.52 -11.16
N ASP A 26 -4.03 12.76 -10.71
CA ASP A 26 -2.74 13.27 -10.29
C ASP A 26 -2.26 12.53 -9.03
N TYR A 27 -0.94 12.54 -8.86
CA TYR A 27 -0.30 11.95 -7.70
C TYR A 27 -0.81 12.56 -6.40
N ASP A 28 -1.24 11.70 -5.48
CA ASP A 28 -1.78 12.10 -4.18
C ASP A 28 -1.03 11.39 -3.05
N HIS A 29 -0.18 12.14 -2.35
CA HIS A 29 0.53 11.68 -1.17
C HIS A 29 -0.39 11.14 -0.07
N PHE A 30 -1.59 11.72 0.07
CA PHE A 30 -2.57 11.26 1.05
C PHE A 30 -3.15 9.91 0.65
N ALA A 31 -3.47 9.72 -0.64
CA ALA A 31 -3.95 8.42 -1.15
C ALA A 31 -2.96 7.29 -0.88
N VAL A 32 -1.68 7.53 -1.18
CA VAL A 32 -0.59 6.56 -0.94
C VAL A 32 -0.47 6.24 0.55
N GLY A 33 -0.35 7.25 1.40
CA GLY A 33 -0.23 7.05 2.85
C GLY A 33 -1.44 6.33 3.46
N LEU A 34 -2.65 6.72 3.05
CA LEU A 34 -3.90 6.11 3.51
C LEU A 34 -3.98 4.64 3.11
N SER A 35 -3.53 4.28 1.90
CA SER A 35 -3.46 2.88 1.47
C SER A 35 -2.51 2.07 2.35
N TYR A 36 -1.30 2.58 2.63
CA TYR A 36 -0.36 1.90 3.53
C TYR A 36 -0.98 1.66 4.92
N ILE A 37 -1.64 2.68 5.47
CA ILE A 37 -2.32 2.58 6.77
C ILE A 37 -3.36 1.47 6.76
N PHE A 38 -4.23 1.44 5.76
CA PHE A 38 -5.26 0.41 5.66
C PHE A 38 -4.66 -0.98 5.42
N GLN A 39 -3.63 -1.11 4.59
CA GLN A 39 -2.96 -2.39 4.34
C GLN A 39 -2.36 -2.95 5.63
N PHE A 40 -1.55 -2.17 6.35
CA PHE A 40 -0.98 -2.60 7.64
C PHE A 40 -2.06 -2.89 8.69
N GLY A 41 -3.06 -2.02 8.79
CA GLY A 41 -4.17 -2.18 9.73
C GLY A 41 -4.97 -3.45 9.48
N VAL A 42 -5.24 -3.78 8.22
CA VAL A 42 -6.00 -4.97 7.82
C VAL A 42 -5.24 -6.25 8.12
N PHE A 43 -3.95 -6.35 7.78
CA PHE A 43 -3.16 -7.54 8.13
C PHE A 43 -3.03 -7.71 9.64
N SER A 44 -2.78 -6.61 10.36
CA SER A 44 -2.73 -6.63 11.84
C SER A 44 -4.08 -7.01 12.45
N SER A 45 -5.19 -6.64 11.80
CA SER A 45 -6.54 -6.97 12.27
C SER A 45 -6.88 -8.46 12.24
N LEU A 46 -6.10 -9.29 11.54
CA LEU A 46 -6.25 -10.75 11.61
C LEU A 46 -6.05 -11.30 13.03
N LEU A 47 -5.30 -10.59 13.89
CA LEU A 47 -5.16 -10.92 15.31
C LEU A 47 -6.49 -10.87 16.08
N LEU A 48 -7.51 -10.16 15.56
CA LEU A 48 -8.85 -10.12 16.14
C LEU A 48 -9.67 -11.37 15.83
N VAL A 49 -9.35 -12.10 14.75
CA VAL A 49 -10.14 -13.25 14.29
C VAL A 49 -10.17 -14.38 15.34
N PRO A 50 -9.04 -14.82 15.93
CA PRO A 50 -9.08 -15.83 17.00
C PRO A 50 -9.90 -15.38 18.21
N THR A 51 -9.79 -14.10 18.59
CA THR A 51 -10.57 -13.53 19.71
C THR A 51 -12.06 -13.53 19.40
N GLY A 52 -12.44 -13.18 18.17
CA GLY A 52 -13.81 -13.26 17.68
C GLY A 52 -14.35 -14.69 17.67
N LEU A 53 -13.55 -15.66 17.22
CA LEU A 53 -13.92 -17.08 17.19
C LEU A 53 -14.14 -17.65 18.60
N ILE A 54 -13.22 -17.39 19.53
CA ILE A 54 -13.35 -17.80 20.94
C ILE A 54 -14.64 -17.21 21.54
N TRP A 55 -14.90 -15.92 21.29
CA TRP A 55 -16.13 -15.27 21.74
C TRP A 55 -17.37 -15.95 21.13
N LEU A 56 -17.36 -16.21 19.83
CA LEU A 56 -18.48 -16.86 19.14
C LEU A 56 -18.76 -18.27 19.70
N ILE A 57 -17.72 -19.08 19.92
CA ILE A 57 -17.83 -20.42 20.51
C ILE A 57 -18.43 -20.32 21.92
N LEU A 58 -17.90 -19.44 22.78
CA LEU A 58 -18.40 -19.26 24.14
C LEU A 58 -19.86 -18.80 24.19
N ASN A 59 -20.29 -17.96 23.23
CA ASN A 59 -21.69 -17.54 23.10
C ASN A 59 -22.62 -18.69 22.68
N ILE A 60 -22.15 -19.61 21.84
CA ILE A 60 -22.91 -20.79 21.43
C ILE A 60 -23.01 -21.80 22.59
N THR A 61 -21.90 -22.09 23.26
CA THR A 61 -21.84 -23.08 24.35
C THR A 61 -22.65 -22.64 25.57
N ASN A 62 -22.60 -21.35 25.94
CA ASN A 62 -23.28 -20.85 27.15
C ASN A 62 -24.73 -20.39 26.91
N ARG A 63 -25.29 -20.57 25.70
CA ARG A 63 -26.67 -20.15 25.37
C ARG A 63 -27.74 -20.81 26.25
N GLN A 64 -27.41 -21.94 26.87
CA GLN A 64 -28.32 -22.70 27.76
C GLN A 64 -28.28 -22.22 29.22
N ASN A 65 -27.24 -21.50 29.66
CA ASN A 65 -27.07 -21.11 31.05
C ASN A 65 -27.30 -19.58 31.20
N LYS A 66 -28.50 -19.18 31.63
CA LYS A 66 -28.93 -17.77 31.78
C LYS A 66 -28.16 -16.98 32.85
N GLN A 67 -27.26 -17.62 33.60
CA GLN A 67 -26.42 -16.92 34.57
C GLN A 67 -25.34 -16.10 33.85
N THR A 68 -25.28 -14.82 34.20
CA THR A 68 -24.38 -13.79 33.68
C THR A 68 -22.92 -14.19 33.85
N VAL A 69 -22.37 -14.89 32.88
CA VAL A 69 -20.98 -15.35 32.95
C VAL A 69 -20.03 -14.18 32.73
N LYS A 70 -19.00 -14.03 33.59
CA LYS A 70 -18.04 -12.91 33.62
C LYS A 70 -17.04 -12.86 32.44
N TYR A 71 -17.12 -13.81 31.49
CA TYR A 71 -16.25 -13.89 30.31
C TYR A 71 -16.25 -12.70 29.34
N PRO A 72 -17.34 -11.91 29.13
CA PRO A 72 -17.30 -10.83 28.15
C PRO A 72 -16.39 -9.68 28.58
N LEU A 73 -16.01 -9.59 29.85
CA LEU A 73 -15.14 -8.52 30.34
C LEU A 73 -13.66 -8.75 30.00
N TYR A 74 -13.19 -10.01 30.08
CA TYR A 74 -11.82 -10.38 29.69
C TYR A 74 -11.61 -10.30 28.17
N LEU A 75 -12.57 -10.81 27.38
CA LEU A 75 -12.51 -10.74 25.91
C LEU A 75 -12.56 -9.29 25.40
N LYS A 76 -13.37 -8.42 26.02
CA LYS A 76 -13.36 -6.98 25.73
C LYS A 76 -11.99 -6.34 26.01
N ARG A 77 -11.35 -6.68 27.13
CA ARG A 77 -9.99 -6.20 27.45
C ARG A 77 -8.96 -6.68 26.43
N ALA A 78 -9.00 -7.96 26.06
CA ALA A 78 -8.12 -8.52 25.04
C ALA A 78 -8.31 -7.83 23.69
N THR A 79 -9.55 -7.67 23.23
CA THR A 79 -9.89 -6.96 21.99
C THR A 79 -9.35 -5.53 21.99
N PHE A 80 -9.46 -4.83 23.13
CA PHE A 80 -8.94 -3.47 23.27
C PHE A 80 -7.40 -3.42 23.20
N VAL A 81 -6.71 -4.36 23.84
CA VAL A 81 -5.24 -4.46 23.76
C VAL A 81 -4.82 -4.74 22.32
N ILE A 82 -5.48 -5.66 21.63
CA ILE A 82 -5.20 -5.96 20.22
C ILE A 82 -5.47 -4.72 19.34
N ALA A 83 -6.54 -3.97 19.58
CA ALA A 83 -6.82 -2.73 18.87
C ALA A 83 -5.72 -1.68 19.05
N ILE A 84 -5.12 -1.57 20.25
CA ILE A 84 -3.94 -0.71 20.47
C ILE A 84 -2.76 -1.19 19.63
N ILE A 85 -2.47 -2.50 19.63
CA ILE A 85 -1.37 -3.08 18.84
C ILE A 85 -1.58 -2.79 17.35
N ILE A 86 -2.80 -2.97 16.83
CA ILE A 86 -3.15 -2.65 15.44
C ILE A 86 -2.94 -1.17 15.14
N THR A 87 -3.34 -0.28 16.06
CA THR A 87 -3.19 1.17 15.89
C THR A 87 -1.70 1.55 15.84
N LEU A 88 -0.88 0.97 16.72
CA LEU A 88 0.57 1.18 16.73
C LEU A 88 1.22 0.63 15.46
N ALA A 89 0.86 -0.58 15.02
CA ALA A 89 1.36 -1.17 13.77
C ALA A 89 0.97 -0.34 12.54
N SER A 90 -0.25 0.21 12.51
CA SER A 90 -0.71 1.09 11.43
C SER A 90 0.06 2.42 11.43
N ALA A 91 0.35 2.99 12.62
CA ALA A 91 1.18 4.18 12.75
C ALA A 91 2.62 3.92 12.30
N LEU A 92 3.20 2.76 12.63
CA LEU A 92 4.51 2.32 12.12
C LEU A 92 4.52 2.23 10.60
N GLY A 93 3.48 1.66 9.98
CA GLY A 93 3.33 1.62 8.53
C GLY A 93 3.25 3.01 7.89
N ALA A 94 2.56 3.96 8.54
CA ALA A 94 2.53 5.35 8.09
C ALA A 94 3.91 6.04 8.21
N PHE A 95 4.69 5.72 9.26
CA PHE A 95 6.07 6.21 9.39
C PHE A 95 6.98 5.65 8.29
N ALA A 96 6.82 4.37 7.94
CA ALA A 96 7.64 3.72 6.91
C ALA A 96 7.38 4.26 5.49
N SER A 97 6.23 4.89 5.25
CA SER A 97 5.86 5.48 3.94
C SER A 97 6.21 6.98 3.83
N ASP A 98 7.10 7.47 4.69
CA ASP A 98 7.46 8.89 4.86
C ASP A 98 6.27 9.84 5.15
N ASN A 99 5.08 9.30 5.42
CA ASN A 99 3.88 10.06 5.70
C ASN A 99 3.71 10.32 7.21
N ARG A 100 4.62 11.13 7.74
CA ARG A 100 4.72 11.48 9.18
C ARG A 100 3.44 12.11 9.72
N PHE A 101 2.74 12.91 8.90
CA PHE A 101 1.47 13.53 9.28
C PHE A 101 0.39 12.51 9.58
N SER A 102 0.26 11.49 8.73
CA SER A 102 -0.74 10.43 8.92
C SER A 102 -0.42 9.57 10.14
N ALA A 103 0.85 9.32 10.42
CA ALA A 103 1.28 8.61 11.63
C ALA A 103 0.90 9.38 12.91
N ILE A 104 1.14 10.70 12.94
CA ILE A 104 0.75 11.57 14.06
C ILE A 104 -0.77 11.57 14.26
N ALA A 105 -1.53 11.65 13.16
CA ALA A 105 -2.99 11.62 13.22
C ALA A 105 -3.51 10.30 13.81
N ILE A 106 -2.95 9.15 13.40
CA ILE A 106 -3.32 7.82 13.94
C ILE A 106 -3.01 7.74 15.43
N LEU A 107 -1.81 8.16 15.85
CA LEU A 107 -1.43 8.16 17.26
C LEU A 107 -2.32 9.09 18.07
N GLY A 108 -2.67 10.26 17.53
CA GLY A 108 -3.60 11.21 18.14
C GLY A 108 -4.99 10.60 18.35
N ILE A 109 -5.55 9.95 17.33
CA ILE A 109 -6.85 9.25 17.43
C ILE A 109 -6.75 8.10 18.45
N GLY A 110 -5.68 7.30 18.42
CA GLY A 110 -5.42 6.23 19.37
C GLY A 110 -5.36 6.72 20.81
N LEU A 111 -4.66 7.85 21.05
CA LEU A 111 -4.57 8.50 22.35
C LEU A 111 -5.94 9.03 22.80
N CYS A 112 -6.70 9.67 21.91
CA CYS A 112 -8.06 10.14 22.20
C CYS A 112 -8.97 8.98 22.61
N LEU A 113 -8.97 7.87 21.87
CA LEU A 113 -9.73 6.67 22.21
C LEU A 113 -9.29 6.07 23.56
N PHE A 114 -7.99 6.08 23.85
CA PHE A 114 -7.44 5.64 25.12
C PHE A 114 -7.89 6.50 26.30
N LEU A 115 -7.91 7.83 26.13
CA LEU A 115 -8.36 8.77 27.15
C LEU A 115 -9.88 8.67 27.39
N ILE A 116 -10.67 8.53 26.32
CA ILE A 116 -12.13 8.40 26.40
C ILE A 116 -12.54 7.08 27.07
N ARG A 117 -11.73 6.02 26.97
CA ARG A 117 -11.99 4.73 27.63
C ARG A 117 -12.25 4.87 29.14
N ARG A 118 -11.56 5.78 29.84
CA ARG A 118 -11.76 6.00 31.29
C ARG A 118 -13.17 6.50 31.63
N ARG A 119 -13.89 7.10 30.67
CA ARG A 119 -15.22 7.67 30.88
C ARG A 119 -16.37 6.77 30.44
N ILE A 120 -16.11 5.70 29.70
CA ILE A 120 -17.17 4.81 29.19
C ILE A 120 -17.40 3.68 30.20
N ASN A 121 -18.48 3.80 30.99
CA ASN A 121 -19.03 2.66 31.72
C ASN A 121 -19.56 1.65 30.70
N LEU A 122 -18.79 0.60 30.45
CA LEU A 122 -19.12 -0.44 29.47
C LEU A 122 -20.29 -1.28 29.97
N LEU A 123 -21.51 -0.84 29.66
CA LEU A 123 -22.72 -1.62 29.90
C LEU A 123 -22.60 -3.01 29.23
N PRO A 124 -23.10 -4.08 29.89
CA PRO A 124 -23.16 -5.40 29.29
C PRO A 124 -24.14 -5.36 28.11
N ILE A 125 -23.63 -5.56 26.89
CA ILE A 125 -24.45 -5.59 25.67
C ILE A 125 -25.06 -7.00 25.57
N PRO A 126 -26.40 -7.15 25.61
CA PRO A 126 -27.07 -8.44 25.82
C PRO A 126 -27.14 -9.35 24.58
N ASN A 127 -26.59 -8.94 23.43
CA ASN A 127 -26.48 -9.78 22.23
C ASN A 127 -25.25 -9.32 21.45
N SER A 128 -24.08 -9.90 21.71
CA SER A 128 -22.85 -9.39 21.12
C SER A 128 -22.75 -9.86 19.67
N ILE A 129 -23.20 -9.02 18.74
CA ILE A 129 -22.88 -9.16 17.31
C ILE A 129 -21.39 -8.89 17.04
N ILE A 130 -20.66 -8.36 18.03
CA ILE A 130 -19.22 -8.05 18.04
C ILE A 130 -18.33 -9.14 17.43
N PRO A 131 -18.39 -10.43 17.84
CA PRO A 131 -17.61 -11.51 17.22
C PRO A 131 -17.73 -11.54 15.69
N TYR A 132 -18.90 -11.27 15.12
CA TYR A 132 -19.07 -11.24 13.67
C TYR A 132 -18.28 -10.10 13.01
N TYR A 133 -18.19 -8.92 13.64
CA TYR A 133 -17.34 -7.82 13.13
C TYR A 133 -15.86 -8.19 13.16
N LEU A 134 -15.42 -8.80 14.27
CA LEU A 134 -14.01 -9.19 14.48
C LEU A 134 -13.55 -10.28 13.52
N ILE A 135 -14.47 -11.10 13.01
CA ILE A 135 -14.18 -12.20 12.08
C ILE A 135 -14.38 -11.75 10.63
N ILE A 136 -15.57 -11.24 10.29
CA ILE A 136 -15.99 -11.03 8.90
C ILE A 136 -15.18 -9.92 8.25
N ILE A 137 -15.01 -8.76 8.93
CA ILE A 137 -14.34 -7.61 8.30
C ILE A 137 -12.88 -7.94 7.95
N PRO A 138 -12.01 -8.41 8.88
CA PRO A 138 -10.63 -8.72 8.54
C PRO A 138 -10.51 -9.78 7.45
N LEU A 139 -11.27 -10.88 7.57
CA LEU A 139 -11.19 -11.98 6.61
C LEU A 139 -11.62 -11.54 5.21
N THR A 140 -12.78 -10.86 5.09
CA THR A 140 -13.27 -10.41 3.78
C THR A 140 -12.32 -9.42 3.13
N VAL A 141 -11.83 -8.42 3.87
CA VAL A 141 -10.91 -7.42 3.29
C VAL A 141 -9.59 -8.04 2.88
N VAL A 142 -8.98 -8.91 3.71
CA VAL A 142 -7.73 -9.61 3.37
C VAL A 142 -7.93 -10.48 2.13
N SER A 143 -9.02 -11.25 2.06
CA SER A 143 -9.31 -12.11 0.90
C SER A 143 -9.45 -11.29 -0.39
N ILE A 144 -10.18 -10.17 -0.35
CA ILE A 144 -10.34 -9.30 -1.53
C ILE A 144 -9.00 -8.67 -1.90
N ARG A 145 -8.23 -8.17 -0.94
CA ARG A 145 -6.90 -7.60 -1.19
C ARG A 145 -6.00 -8.65 -1.86
N LEU A 146 -5.90 -9.87 -1.32
CA LEU A 146 -5.07 -10.92 -1.91
C LEU A 146 -5.52 -11.32 -3.32
N ALA A 147 -6.83 -11.31 -3.60
CA ALA A 147 -7.36 -11.69 -4.91
C ALA A 147 -7.20 -10.60 -6.00
N TYR A 148 -7.25 -9.32 -5.63
CA TYR A 148 -7.35 -8.22 -6.60
C TYR A 148 -6.17 -7.24 -6.61
N PHE A 149 -5.27 -7.28 -5.62
CA PHE A 149 -4.16 -6.32 -5.52
C PHE A 149 -3.24 -6.35 -6.74
N GLU A 150 -2.67 -7.52 -7.07
CA GLU A 150 -1.77 -7.66 -8.22
C GLU A 150 -2.44 -7.26 -9.53
N LYS A 151 -3.66 -7.74 -9.78
CA LYS A 151 -4.41 -7.39 -11.00
C LYS A 151 -4.67 -5.89 -11.13
N THR A 152 -4.94 -5.21 -10.01
CA THR A 152 -5.18 -3.76 -10.01
C THR A 152 -3.87 -3.01 -10.24
N LYS A 153 -2.78 -3.47 -9.64
CA LYS A 153 -1.43 -2.96 -9.88
C LYS A 153 -1.03 -3.11 -11.35
N GLU A 154 -1.13 -4.32 -11.91
CA GLU A 154 -0.84 -4.59 -13.34
C GLU A 154 -1.62 -3.65 -14.26
N LYS A 155 -2.93 -3.48 -14.03
CA LYS A 155 -3.76 -2.57 -14.82
C LYS A 155 -3.28 -1.11 -14.72
N SER A 156 -2.85 -0.70 -13.54
CA SER A 156 -2.28 0.62 -13.31
C SER A 156 -0.94 0.77 -14.02
N THR A 157 -0.07 -0.25 -13.96
CA THR A 157 1.22 -0.30 -14.67
C THR A 157 1.01 -0.18 -16.18
N ASP A 158 0.09 -0.97 -16.75
CA ASP A 158 -0.25 -0.96 -18.18
C ASP A 158 -0.74 0.42 -18.62
N PHE A 159 -1.56 1.07 -17.79
CA PHE A 159 -2.04 2.42 -18.06
C PHE A 159 -0.88 3.43 -18.11
N VAL A 160 0.02 3.41 -17.12
CA VAL A 160 1.18 4.32 -17.08
C VAL A 160 2.13 4.08 -18.24
N ILE A 161 2.40 2.81 -18.58
CA ILE A 161 3.19 2.45 -19.77
C ILE A 161 2.56 3.07 -21.03
N LYS A 162 1.24 2.96 -21.18
CA LYS A 162 0.54 3.57 -22.31
C LYS A 162 0.65 5.10 -22.31
N GLN A 163 0.52 5.76 -21.16
CA GLN A 163 0.70 7.21 -21.06
C GLN A 163 2.11 7.66 -21.44
N SER A 164 3.12 6.82 -21.19
CA SER A 164 4.50 7.13 -21.53
C SER A 164 4.80 7.09 -23.04
N GLU A 165 3.90 6.54 -23.87
CA GLU A 165 4.12 6.42 -25.32
C GLU A 165 4.41 7.76 -25.98
N GLN A 166 3.70 8.82 -25.59
CA GLN A 166 3.92 10.18 -26.11
C GLN A 166 5.31 10.70 -25.71
N LEU A 167 5.68 10.54 -24.44
CA LEU A 167 7.00 10.93 -23.94
C LEU A 167 8.13 10.20 -24.68
N ILE A 168 8.01 8.89 -24.86
CA ILE A 168 8.97 8.07 -25.62
C ILE A 168 9.06 8.57 -27.07
N ALA A 169 7.93 8.83 -27.72
CA ALA A 169 7.89 9.33 -29.09
C ALA A 169 8.60 10.69 -29.23
N ASP A 170 8.39 11.59 -28.27
CA ASP A 170 9.00 12.92 -28.28
C ASP A 170 10.52 12.85 -28.01
N ILE A 171 10.98 11.95 -27.14
CA ILE A 171 12.41 11.69 -26.92
C ILE A 171 13.07 11.13 -28.19
N GLU A 172 12.45 10.16 -28.85
CA GLU A 172 12.97 9.59 -30.11
C GLU A 172 12.94 10.63 -31.24
N GLY A 173 11.88 11.45 -31.31
CA GLY A 173 11.79 12.58 -32.24
C GLY A 173 12.90 13.62 -32.05
N TYR A 174 13.22 13.94 -30.79
CA TYR A 174 14.35 14.80 -30.45
C TYR A 174 15.67 14.21 -30.97
N LYS A 175 15.92 12.91 -30.75
CA LYS A 175 17.13 12.25 -31.26
C LYS A 175 17.22 12.28 -32.78
N ASN A 176 16.11 12.00 -33.46
CA ASN A 176 16.09 12.01 -34.93
C ASN A 176 16.43 13.40 -35.51
N THR A 177 16.08 14.46 -34.78
CA THR A 177 16.33 15.84 -35.20
C THR A 177 17.75 16.31 -34.86
N ASN A 178 18.25 15.97 -33.68
CA ASN A 178 19.50 16.51 -33.13
C ASN A 178 20.69 15.54 -33.21
N GLY A 179 20.46 14.28 -33.58
CA GLY A 179 21.47 13.22 -33.64
C GLY A 179 21.86 12.60 -32.29
N HIS A 180 21.35 13.12 -31.17
CA HIS A 180 21.61 12.62 -29.82
C HIS A 180 20.35 12.70 -28.94
N TYR A 181 20.28 11.91 -27.88
CA TYR A 181 19.21 12.02 -26.89
C TYR A 181 19.36 13.30 -26.05
N PRO A 182 18.26 13.81 -25.46
CA PRO A 182 18.34 14.95 -24.56
C PRO A 182 19.24 14.62 -23.35
N PRO A 183 20.09 15.55 -22.90
CA PRO A 183 20.98 15.30 -21.77
C PRO A 183 20.22 15.17 -20.43
N SER A 184 19.03 15.76 -20.34
CA SER A 184 18.13 15.69 -19.18
C SER A 184 16.71 16.07 -19.59
N LEU A 185 15.72 15.59 -18.84
CA LEU A 185 14.33 16.04 -18.90
C LEU A 185 13.89 16.73 -17.60
N LEU A 186 14.84 17.13 -16.75
CA LEU A 186 14.52 17.84 -15.52
C LEU A 186 13.96 19.22 -15.83
N SER A 187 12.69 19.43 -15.47
CA SER A 187 11.97 20.68 -15.64
C SER A 187 11.25 21.05 -14.34
N THR A 188 11.01 22.34 -14.14
CA THR A 188 10.19 22.84 -13.02
C THR A 188 8.69 22.65 -13.27
N ILE A 189 8.29 22.60 -14.55
CA ILE A 189 6.92 22.34 -14.98
C ILE A 189 6.96 20.99 -15.71
N GLU A 190 6.25 20.01 -15.14
CA GLU A 190 6.15 18.67 -15.72
C GLU A 190 5.00 18.67 -16.75
N ASP A 191 5.32 18.48 -18.03
CA ASP A 191 4.33 18.39 -19.10
C ASP A 191 3.78 16.96 -19.29
N TYR A 192 4.49 15.97 -18.75
CA TYR A 192 4.15 14.54 -18.86
C TYR A 192 3.79 13.98 -17.49
N HIS A 193 2.57 13.48 -17.36
CA HIS A 193 2.05 12.91 -16.13
C HIS A 193 1.76 11.41 -16.30
N THR A 194 1.93 10.66 -15.21
CA THR A 194 1.62 9.22 -15.15
C THR A 194 0.11 8.97 -15.17
N GLY A 195 -0.67 9.93 -14.67
CA GLY A 195 -2.13 9.86 -14.59
C GLY A 195 -2.64 8.81 -13.61
N VAL A 196 -1.82 8.40 -12.64
CA VAL A 196 -2.18 7.46 -11.56
C VAL A 196 -1.80 8.05 -10.21
N SER A 197 -2.75 8.07 -9.27
CA SER A 197 -2.56 8.74 -7.97
C SER A 197 -1.43 8.19 -7.10
N GLY A 198 -1.03 6.94 -7.30
CA GLY A 198 0.05 6.28 -6.58
C GLY A 198 1.42 6.37 -7.24
N ILE A 199 1.52 6.90 -8.47
CA ILE A 199 2.76 6.91 -9.26
C ILE A 199 3.13 8.36 -9.54
N PRO A 200 4.19 8.91 -8.92
CA PRO A 200 4.41 10.35 -8.87
C PRO A 200 4.74 10.96 -10.22
N LYS A 201 5.70 10.38 -10.93
CA LYS A 201 6.22 10.93 -12.19
C LYS A 201 7.07 9.91 -12.94
N PHE A 202 7.42 10.28 -14.17
CA PHE A 202 8.45 9.62 -14.95
C PHE A 202 9.84 10.14 -14.59
N TYR A 203 10.81 9.24 -14.57
CA TYR A 203 12.22 9.54 -14.38
C TYR A 203 12.99 9.17 -15.64
N TYR A 204 13.87 10.06 -16.05
CA TYR A 204 14.70 9.91 -17.25
C TYR A 204 16.18 9.88 -16.86
N GLU A 205 16.89 8.89 -17.39
CA GLU A 205 18.33 8.77 -17.23
C GLU A 205 18.96 8.42 -18.59
N LEU A 206 19.88 9.27 -19.05
CA LEU A 206 20.63 9.03 -20.28
C LEU A 206 21.67 7.92 -20.03
N LYS A 207 21.70 6.91 -20.91
CA LYS A 207 22.65 5.80 -20.84
C LYS A 207 23.30 5.55 -22.20
N GLY A 208 24.46 6.16 -22.42
CA GLY A 208 25.22 6.04 -23.67
C GLY A 208 24.37 6.42 -24.89
N ASN A 209 24.12 5.45 -25.77
CA ASN A 209 23.29 5.61 -26.97
C ASN A 209 21.84 5.12 -26.79
N ALA A 210 21.36 5.10 -25.54
CA ALA A 210 20.00 4.77 -25.10
C ALA A 210 19.61 5.62 -23.87
N TYR A 211 18.47 5.31 -23.27
CA TYR A 211 18.02 5.91 -22.02
C TYR A 211 17.18 4.91 -21.24
N ASN A 212 17.17 5.10 -19.92
CA ASN A 212 16.19 4.49 -19.03
C ASN A 212 15.07 5.50 -18.81
N LEU A 213 13.82 5.06 -19.03
CA LEU A 213 12.62 5.78 -18.62
C LEU A 213 11.89 4.91 -17.60
N TYR A 214 11.68 5.39 -16.38
CA TYR A 214 11.10 4.57 -15.33
C TYR A 214 10.14 5.31 -14.43
N PHE A 215 9.36 4.56 -13.66
CA PHE A 215 8.53 5.08 -12.58
C PHE A 215 8.51 4.09 -11.41
N VAL A 216 8.27 4.62 -10.21
CA VAL A 216 8.16 3.86 -8.97
C VAL A 216 6.69 3.61 -8.67
N GLN A 217 6.35 2.38 -8.27
CA GLN A 217 4.99 2.01 -7.89
C GLN A 217 4.92 1.28 -6.55
N THR A 218 3.73 1.24 -5.97
CA THR A 218 3.48 0.51 -4.72
C THR A 218 3.66 -1.00 -4.91
N SER A 219 4.56 -1.59 -4.14
CA SER A 219 4.78 -3.04 -4.11
C SER A 219 3.69 -3.77 -3.33
N ASN A 220 3.47 -5.04 -3.70
CA ASN A 220 2.69 -5.97 -2.88
C ASN A 220 3.47 -6.45 -1.65
N MET A 221 4.81 -6.49 -1.75
CA MET A 221 5.71 -6.87 -0.67
C MET A 221 6.05 -5.64 0.17
N LEU A 222 5.81 -5.76 1.48
CA LEU A 222 6.13 -4.68 2.42
C LEU A 222 7.65 -4.49 2.47
N GLY A 223 8.10 -3.24 2.34
CA GLY A 223 9.51 -2.89 2.37
C GLY A 223 10.22 -3.03 1.02
N THR A 224 9.54 -3.55 -0.01
CA THR A 224 10.13 -3.67 -1.35
C THR A 224 9.69 -2.49 -2.22
N GLU A 225 10.62 -1.86 -2.92
CA GLU A 225 10.34 -0.86 -3.94
C GLU A 225 10.26 -1.54 -5.32
N GLU A 226 9.19 -1.25 -6.06
CA GLU A 226 8.99 -1.76 -7.42
C GLU A 226 9.25 -0.64 -8.43
N ILE A 227 10.26 -0.84 -9.28
CA ILE A 227 10.61 0.11 -10.34
C ILE A 227 10.27 -0.52 -11.69
N VAL A 228 9.43 0.16 -12.46
CA VAL A 228 9.06 -0.25 -13.81
C VAL A 228 9.84 0.59 -14.81
N MET A 229 10.68 -0.06 -15.62
CA MET A 229 11.69 0.61 -16.44
C MET A 229 11.64 0.18 -17.90
N TYR A 230 11.70 1.17 -18.77
CA TYR A 230 11.88 1.06 -20.21
C TYR A 230 13.32 1.35 -20.62
N ASN A 231 13.87 0.54 -21.53
CA ASN A 231 15.07 0.87 -22.28
C ASN A 231 15.01 0.16 -23.64
N LYS A 232 15.03 0.93 -24.72
CA LYS A 232 14.92 0.44 -26.11
C LYS A 232 15.92 -0.65 -26.49
N LEU A 233 17.10 -0.70 -25.87
CA LEU A 233 18.13 -1.70 -26.15
C LEU A 233 18.06 -2.92 -25.20
N ASP A 234 17.09 -2.94 -24.29
CA ASP A 234 17.00 -3.93 -23.21
C ASP A 234 18.22 -3.97 -22.26
N GLU A 235 18.94 -2.84 -22.20
CA GLU A 235 20.09 -2.58 -21.33
C GLU A 235 19.68 -1.86 -20.03
N GLN A 236 18.48 -2.14 -19.52
CA GLN A 236 17.99 -1.57 -18.26
C GLN A 236 18.93 -1.95 -17.11
N GLU A 237 19.45 -0.95 -16.41
CA GLU A 237 20.23 -1.11 -15.18
C GLU A 237 19.81 0.00 -14.22
N MET A 238 19.86 -0.31 -12.92
CA MET A 238 19.61 0.65 -11.86
C MET A 238 20.57 0.34 -10.71
N THR A 239 21.11 1.37 -10.09
CA THR A 239 21.97 1.24 -8.90
C THR A 239 21.18 1.67 -7.66
N VAL A 240 21.35 0.93 -6.56
CA VAL A 240 20.57 1.16 -5.32
C VAL A 240 21.02 2.40 -4.57
N HIS A 241 22.33 2.66 -4.55
CA HIS A 241 22.89 3.76 -3.79
C HIS A 241 23.71 4.69 -4.68
N ASN A 242 23.39 5.98 -4.62
CA ASN A 242 24.20 7.03 -5.23
C ASN A 242 25.64 7.01 -4.71
N GLN A 243 25.87 6.52 -3.49
CA GLN A 243 27.20 6.36 -2.94
C GLN A 243 28.05 5.36 -3.73
N ASP A 244 27.45 4.31 -4.27
CA ASP A 244 28.17 3.29 -5.04
C ASP A 244 28.63 3.88 -6.38
N LEU A 245 27.78 4.69 -7.01
CA LEU A 245 28.14 5.46 -8.21
C LEU A 245 29.33 6.41 -7.98
N LEU A 246 29.50 6.90 -6.75
CA LEU A 246 30.56 7.84 -6.40
C LEU A 246 31.84 7.17 -5.90
N ARG A 247 31.77 5.91 -5.45
CA ARG A 247 32.89 5.23 -4.77
C ARG A 247 33.42 4.01 -5.50
N ILE A 248 32.61 3.39 -6.34
CA ILE A 248 32.92 2.13 -6.99
C ILE A 248 33.02 2.39 -8.50
N PRO A 249 34.08 1.92 -9.18
CA PRO A 249 34.14 1.95 -10.65
C PRO A 249 32.92 1.27 -11.26
N TYR A 250 32.37 1.83 -12.33
CA TYR A 250 31.08 1.42 -12.91
C TYR A 250 30.94 -0.11 -13.10
N ASP A 251 31.96 -0.75 -13.66
CA ASP A 251 31.98 -2.18 -13.95
C ASP A 251 31.88 -3.09 -12.71
N ASN A 252 32.07 -2.53 -11.52
CA ASN A 252 32.06 -3.24 -10.24
C ASN A 252 30.85 -2.88 -9.36
N ILE A 253 29.91 -2.07 -9.86
CA ILE A 253 28.75 -1.64 -9.09
C ILE A 253 27.78 -2.80 -8.90
N ILE A 254 27.35 -2.99 -7.65
CA ILE A 254 26.28 -3.94 -7.32
C ILE A 254 24.95 -3.24 -7.54
N HIS A 255 24.18 -3.73 -8.51
CA HIS A 255 22.90 -3.15 -8.90
C HIS A 255 21.74 -3.43 -7.91
N GLY A 256 21.98 -4.25 -6.89
CA GLY A 256 21.18 -4.45 -5.66
C GLY A 256 19.68 -4.76 -5.80
N HIS A 257 19.15 -4.96 -7.00
CA HIS A 257 17.85 -5.60 -7.20
C HIS A 257 17.96 -7.11 -6.91
N HIS A 258 16.97 -7.68 -6.23
CA HIS A 258 16.95 -9.13 -5.93
C HIS A 258 16.14 -9.92 -6.96
N LYS A 259 15.31 -9.26 -7.77
CA LYS A 259 14.50 -9.89 -8.81
C LYS A 259 14.27 -8.93 -9.98
N VAL A 260 14.26 -9.48 -11.19
CA VAL A 260 13.84 -8.80 -12.42
C VAL A 260 12.71 -9.61 -13.06
N GLN A 261 11.66 -8.92 -13.50
CA GLN A 261 10.53 -9.52 -14.20
C GLN A 261 10.31 -8.84 -15.54
N GLN A 262 10.35 -9.61 -16.62
CA GLN A 262 10.01 -9.12 -17.95
C GLN A 262 8.51 -8.84 -18.04
N LEU A 263 8.15 -7.69 -18.62
CA LEU A 263 6.75 -7.36 -18.91
C LEU A 263 6.36 -7.79 -20.33
N PRO A 264 5.07 -8.05 -20.60
CA PRO A 264 4.57 -8.35 -21.95
C PRO A 264 4.81 -7.20 -22.94
N GLN A 265 4.82 -5.96 -22.45
CA GLN A 265 5.17 -4.79 -23.23
C GLN A 265 6.67 -4.82 -23.53
N GLY A 266 7.02 -4.79 -24.82
CA GLY A 266 8.42 -4.86 -25.26
C GLY A 266 9.27 -3.78 -24.61
N HIS A 267 10.50 -4.13 -24.24
CA HIS A 267 11.48 -3.24 -23.62
C HIS A 267 11.14 -2.74 -22.20
N TRP A 268 10.07 -3.25 -21.58
CA TRP A 268 9.71 -2.94 -20.19
C TRP A 268 10.07 -4.09 -19.25
N LYS A 269 10.64 -3.76 -18.10
CA LYS A 269 10.99 -4.69 -17.01
C LYS A 269 10.60 -4.10 -15.66
N ILE A 270 10.26 -4.96 -14.70
CA ILE A 270 10.11 -4.61 -13.28
C ILE A 270 11.36 -5.05 -12.54
N PHE A 271 11.92 -4.14 -11.75
CA PHE A 271 13.00 -4.38 -10.80
C PHE A 271 12.47 -4.28 -9.38
N TYR A 272 12.88 -5.23 -8.53
CA TYR A 272 12.49 -5.29 -7.11
C TYR A 272 13.71 -5.01 -6.24
N PHE A 273 13.58 -4.02 -5.35
CA PHE A 273 14.62 -3.58 -4.40
C PHE A 273 14.14 -3.73 -2.96
N ASP A 274 15.02 -4.09 -2.04
CA ASP A 274 14.75 -4.19 -0.59
C ASP A 274 15.42 -3.06 0.21
#